data_AF-A0A834BUK1-F1
#
_entry.id   AF-A0A834BUK1-F1
#
_cell.length_a   1.000
_cell.length_b   1.000
_cell.length_c   1.000
_cell.angle_alpha   90.00
_cell.angle_beta   90.00
_cell.angle_gamma   90.00
#
_symmetry.space_group_name_H-M   'P 1'
#
loop_
_entity.id
_entity.type
_entity.pdbx_description
1 polymer ?
#
loop_
_entity_poly.entity_id
_entity_poly.type
_entity_poly.pdbx_seq_one_letter_code
_entity_poly.pdbx_strand_id
1 'polypeptide(L)'
;MAQCVQSVQEFLQDSFVPMVAVLCSKEADRVSRKNKLSFPELLRPFCRLLSEGHIRDPNNQLQTVKNLRICVNAVNTNPVSSPAVLSPAQYRQLGEVVSSCQPLEGAAATTFKTGDYNLNLSVTTPWFEAYRESFLQSMPASEHEFLNHYLACLLVVSSTEAVPVEQFLKLSQEQHRIQHSGEYTHPRWFIPNTLKYYVLLHDVSEGDEQRAETVYEDMKQRYGPQGCYLLKINSRAVSAEEDEQIPDPWSQYLHKNNLRYQDPGDAAPAAEKGGGASDEQGGSLAQTGDGESSCLNSHPLQLEADSSSTSLNEAEMKQVKPDADGVAPVAVGHGSCLTLNDHDRIRQFVQEFTFRGLLPHIEKNIRQLNDQLVSRKGLSRSLFTATKKWFGGGKAPEKSMSEPKSACGLLYPPEAPELQIRKMADLCFLVQHYELAYSCYHTAKKDFLSDQALLYAAGALEMAAVSAFLQGGGARPYPAHYMDTAIQKYRDDCRNMVLAERCALLSAEILKNQGKYSEACHAPHQDDQ
;
A
#
# COMPACT_ATOMS: atom_id res chain seq x y z
N MET A 1 -25.84 -8.48 -13.30
CA MET A 1 -24.76 -7.72 -12.67
C MET A 1 -23.86 -8.72 -11.97
N ALA A 2 -22.58 -8.80 -12.33
CA ALA A 2 -21.63 -9.61 -11.59
C ALA A 2 -21.63 -9.18 -10.12
N GLN A 3 -21.91 -10.10 -9.20
CA GLN A 3 -21.76 -9.81 -7.78
C GLN A 3 -20.27 -9.60 -7.52
N CYS A 4 -19.88 -8.35 -7.22
CA CYS A 4 -18.57 -8.11 -6.62
C CYS A 4 -18.51 -8.95 -5.34
N VAL A 5 -17.54 -9.86 -5.25
CA VAL A 5 -17.40 -10.80 -4.11
C VAL A 5 -17.12 -10.04 -2.81
N GLN A 6 -16.65 -8.79 -2.92
CA GLN A 6 -16.32 -7.89 -1.83
C GLN A 6 -17.33 -6.73 -1.76
N SER A 7 -17.77 -6.38 -0.55
CA SER A 7 -18.58 -5.17 -0.35
C SER A 7 -17.75 -3.90 -0.55
N VAL A 8 -18.39 -2.77 -0.92
CA VAL A 8 -17.67 -1.49 -1.06
C VAL A 8 -17.03 -1.05 0.25
N GLN A 9 -17.65 -1.36 1.40
CA GLN A 9 -17.06 -1.12 2.71
C GLN A 9 -15.73 -1.88 2.90
N GLU A 10 -15.72 -3.18 2.58
CA GLU A 10 -14.51 -4.00 2.67
C GLU A 10 -13.44 -3.54 1.67
N PHE A 11 -13.84 -3.12 0.46
CA PHE A 11 -12.91 -2.58 -0.53
C PHE A 11 -12.21 -1.32 -0.01
N LEU A 12 -12.96 -0.36 0.55
CA LEU A 12 -12.40 0.86 1.13
C LEU A 12 -11.49 0.55 2.33
N GLN A 13 -11.87 -0.42 3.17
CA GLN A 13 -11.04 -0.90 4.28
C GLN A 13 -9.73 -1.53 3.80
N ASP A 14 -9.78 -2.33 2.74
CA ASP A 14 -8.60 -2.99 2.17
C ASP A 14 -7.68 -2.06 1.40
N SER A 15 -8.21 -0.92 0.96
CA SER A 15 -7.43 0.12 0.29
C SER A 15 -6.50 0.87 1.24
N PHE A 16 -6.79 0.83 2.55
CA PHE A 16 -6.05 1.57 3.58
C PHE A 16 -5.84 0.69 4.82
N VAL A 17 -4.66 0.09 4.91
CA VAL A 17 -4.33 -0.89 5.93
C VAL A 17 -3.08 -0.47 6.73
N PRO A 18 -3.02 -0.74 8.04
CA PRO A 18 -1.81 -0.54 8.84
C PRO A 18 -0.57 -1.16 8.19
N MET A 19 0.43 -0.32 7.92
CA MET A 19 1.69 -0.73 7.31
C MET A 19 2.69 -1.17 8.38
N VAL A 20 3.31 -2.33 8.18
CA VAL A 20 4.30 -2.93 9.08
C VAL A 20 5.56 -3.31 8.29
N ALA A 21 6.69 -2.76 8.71
CA ALA A 21 7.99 -3.03 8.11
C ALA A 21 8.59 -4.32 8.67
N VAL A 22 9.48 -4.96 7.91
CA VAL A 22 10.24 -6.14 8.35
C VAL A 22 11.72 -5.97 8.04
N LEU A 23 12.55 -6.24 9.05
CA LEU A 23 13.98 -6.45 8.91
C LEU A 23 14.33 -7.86 9.40
N CYS A 24 15.00 -8.63 8.55
CA CYS A 24 15.41 -10.00 8.85
C CYS A 24 16.92 -10.11 9.01
N SER A 25 17.38 -11.01 9.89
CA SER A 25 18.76 -11.48 9.85
C SER A 25 18.97 -12.42 8.66
N LYS A 26 20.23 -12.59 8.24
CA LYS A 26 20.57 -13.49 7.13
C LYS A 26 20.11 -14.92 7.40
N GLU A 27 20.26 -15.40 8.64
CA GLU A 27 19.76 -16.75 9.00
C GLU A 27 18.23 -16.82 9.04
N ALA A 28 17.54 -15.78 9.50
CA ALA A 28 16.07 -15.74 9.47
C ALA A 28 15.52 -15.80 8.03
N ASP A 29 16.18 -15.09 7.10
CA ASP A 29 15.89 -15.17 5.68
C ASP A 29 16.16 -16.58 5.14
N ARG A 30 17.31 -17.19 5.46
CA ARG A 30 17.63 -18.57 5.05
C ARG A 30 16.54 -19.55 5.50
N VAL A 31 16.11 -19.45 6.76
CA VAL A 31 15.07 -20.31 7.35
C VAL A 31 13.72 -20.15 6.62
N SER A 32 13.32 -18.91 6.31
CA SER A 32 12.08 -18.63 5.56
C SER A 32 12.17 -19.13 4.11
N ARG A 33 13.34 -18.92 3.46
CA ARG A 33 13.60 -19.28 2.06
C ARG A 33 13.57 -20.78 1.79
N LYS A 34 13.67 -21.64 2.81
CA LYS A 34 13.37 -23.09 2.68
C LYS A 34 11.99 -23.35 2.06
N ASN A 35 11.04 -22.44 2.28
CA ASN A 35 9.68 -22.50 1.74
C ASN A 35 9.50 -21.75 0.42
N LYS A 36 10.58 -21.27 -0.21
CA LYS A 36 10.55 -20.38 -1.39
C LYS A 36 9.85 -19.03 -1.14
N LEU A 37 9.83 -18.59 0.12
CA LEU A 37 9.16 -17.36 0.57
C LEU A 37 10.14 -16.52 1.38
N SER A 38 10.12 -15.21 1.21
CA SER A 38 10.66 -14.29 2.23
C SER A 38 9.76 -14.28 3.47
N PHE A 39 10.26 -13.81 4.61
CA PHE A 39 9.45 -13.73 5.84
C PHE A 39 8.16 -12.89 5.67
N PRO A 40 8.17 -11.71 5.03
CA PRO A 40 6.93 -10.97 4.77
C PRO A 40 5.95 -11.74 3.88
N GLU A 41 6.44 -12.45 2.86
CA GLU A 41 5.61 -13.27 1.98
C GLU A 41 4.99 -14.45 2.73
N LEU A 42 5.74 -15.07 3.64
CA LEU A 42 5.26 -16.14 4.52
C LEU A 42 4.02 -15.71 5.32
N LEU A 43 4.01 -14.49 5.85
CA LEU A 43 2.91 -13.96 6.66
C LEU A 43 1.70 -13.51 5.84
N ARG A 44 1.89 -13.18 4.56
CA ARG A 44 0.93 -12.44 3.73
C ARG A 44 -0.49 -13.04 3.70
N PRO A 45 -0.69 -14.37 3.59
CA PRO A 45 -2.03 -14.95 3.61
C PRO A 45 -2.76 -14.84 4.96
N PHE A 46 -2.01 -14.64 6.03
CA PHE A 46 -2.51 -14.62 7.41
C PHE A 46 -2.73 -13.20 7.95
N CYS A 47 -2.44 -12.18 7.14
CA CYS A 47 -2.50 -10.76 7.52
C CYS A 47 -3.91 -10.18 7.64
N ARG A 48 -4.95 -10.94 7.26
CA ARG A 48 -6.35 -10.60 7.56
C ARG A 48 -6.80 -11.35 8.82
N LEU A 49 -7.10 -10.57 9.86
CA LEU A 49 -7.56 -11.09 11.15
C LEU A 49 -9.05 -11.40 11.08
N LEU A 50 -9.42 -12.61 11.46
CA LEU A 50 -10.82 -13.06 11.52
C LEU A 50 -11.48 -12.74 12.87
N SER A 51 -10.66 -12.49 13.89
CA SER A 51 -11.10 -12.13 15.23
C SER A 51 -11.33 -10.62 15.36
N GLU A 52 -12.23 -10.23 16.24
CA GLU A 52 -12.44 -8.81 16.57
C GLU A 52 -11.32 -8.31 17.51
N GLY A 53 -10.75 -7.16 17.16
CA GLY A 53 -9.85 -6.40 18.02
C GLY A 53 -10.60 -5.26 18.71
N HIS A 54 -10.00 -4.68 19.74
CA HIS A 54 -10.59 -3.53 20.42
C HIS A 54 -9.54 -2.44 20.67
N ILE A 55 -9.99 -1.19 20.61
CA ILE A 55 -9.21 0.00 20.93
C ILE A 55 -10.05 0.94 21.77
N ARG A 56 -9.44 1.68 22.70
CA ARG A 56 -10.10 2.73 23.47
C ARG A 56 -9.81 4.10 22.88
N ASP A 57 -10.86 4.85 22.61
CA ASP A 57 -10.73 6.24 22.15
C ASP A 57 -10.18 7.15 23.27
N PRO A 58 -9.85 8.43 22.95
CA PRO A 58 -9.42 9.39 23.97
C PRO A 58 -10.42 9.62 25.11
N ASN A 59 -11.72 9.39 24.88
CA ASN A 59 -12.78 9.46 25.89
C ASN A 59 -12.97 8.14 26.66
N ASN A 60 -12.05 7.18 26.47
CA ASN A 60 -12.06 5.85 27.06
C ASN A 60 -13.25 4.95 26.64
N GLN A 61 -13.94 5.29 25.55
CA GLN A 61 -14.96 4.47 24.92
C GLN A 61 -14.32 3.34 24.11
N LEU A 62 -14.91 2.15 24.20
CA LEU A 62 -14.41 0.97 23.50
C LEU A 62 -14.92 0.96 22.06
N GLN A 63 -13.98 0.91 21.11
CA GLN A 63 -14.22 0.77 19.69
C GLN A 63 -13.83 -0.64 19.24
N THR A 64 -14.67 -1.25 18.42
CA THR A 64 -14.43 -2.60 17.89
C THR A 64 -13.85 -2.50 16.49
N VAL A 65 -12.76 -3.24 16.25
CA VAL A 65 -12.08 -3.32 14.97
C VAL A 65 -12.33 -4.71 14.40
N LYS A 66 -13.00 -4.81 13.25
CA LYS A 66 -13.44 -6.09 12.67
C LYS A 66 -12.70 -6.37 11.37
N ASN A 67 -12.40 -7.63 11.10
CA ASN A 67 -11.77 -8.04 9.83
C ASN A 67 -10.50 -7.23 9.48
N LEU A 68 -9.75 -6.79 10.50
CA LEU A 68 -8.60 -5.92 10.31
C LEU A 68 -7.57 -6.63 9.44
N ARG A 69 -7.14 -5.96 8.38
CA ARG A 69 -6.03 -6.39 7.54
C ARG A 69 -4.82 -5.52 7.83
N ILE A 70 -3.65 -6.13 7.98
CA ILE A 70 -2.37 -5.42 8.03
C ILE A 70 -1.58 -5.68 6.74
N CYS A 71 -0.64 -4.80 6.40
CA CYS A 71 0.26 -5.00 5.28
C CYS A 71 1.69 -5.11 5.79
N VAL A 72 2.32 -6.27 5.56
CA VAL A 72 3.68 -6.56 6.03
C VAL A 72 4.62 -6.59 4.83
N ASN A 73 5.65 -5.75 4.85
CA ASN A 73 6.60 -5.61 3.73
C ASN A 73 8.04 -5.58 4.25
N ALA A 74 8.96 -6.13 3.47
CA ALA A 74 10.38 -5.90 3.69
C ALA A 74 10.68 -4.41 3.58
N VAL A 75 11.61 -3.91 4.40
CA VAL A 75 12.07 -2.53 4.28
C VAL A 75 12.76 -2.35 2.92
N ASN A 76 12.29 -1.36 2.17
CA ASN A 76 12.88 -0.95 0.91
C ASN A 76 13.28 0.52 1.01
N THR A 77 14.58 0.78 0.87
CA THR A 77 15.20 2.10 0.97
C THR A 77 15.50 2.73 -0.39
N ASN A 78 15.09 2.07 -1.48
CA ASN A 78 15.28 2.61 -2.82
C ASN A 78 14.55 3.95 -2.96
N PRO A 79 15.16 4.94 -3.62
CA PRO A 79 14.51 6.22 -3.85
C PRO A 79 13.28 6.02 -4.73
N VAL A 80 12.12 6.47 -4.24
CA VAL A 80 10.89 6.48 -5.04
C VAL A 80 10.85 7.77 -5.85
N SER A 81 10.44 7.67 -7.12
CA SER A 81 10.14 8.82 -7.97
C SER A 81 9.05 9.71 -7.34
N SER A 82 8.90 10.94 -7.82
CA SER A 82 7.93 11.91 -7.30
C SER A 82 6.55 11.28 -7.04
N PRO A 83 5.91 11.49 -5.87
CA PRO A 83 4.61 10.90 -5.53
C PRO A 83 3.46 11.34 -6.43
N ALA A 84 3.67 12.36 -7.28
CA ALA A 84 2.69 12.83 -8.25
C ALA A 84 2.64 11.99 -9.54
N VAL A 85 3.61 11.10 -9.78
CA VAL A 85 3.69 10.29 -11.00
C VAL A 85 4.15 8.87 -10.67
N LEU A 86 3.43 7.87 -11.15
CA LEU A 86 3.89 6.48 -11.05
C LEU A 86 5.17 6.27 -11.89
N SER A 87 6.09 5.49 -11.37
CA SER A 87 7.30 5.11 -12.11
C SER A 87 6.95 4.27 -13.36
N PRO A 88 7.81 4.25 -14.40
CA PRO A 88 7.61 3.38 -15.56
C PRO A 88 7.47 1.90 -15.19
N ALA A 89 8.16 1.46 -14.12
CA ALA A 89 8.02 0.10 -13.60
C ALA A 89 6.62 -0.16 -13.02
N GLN A 90 6.06 0.79 -12.28
CA GLN A 90 4.69 0.67 -11.76
C GLN A 90 3.66 0.64 -12.90
N TYR A 91 3.80 1.50 -13.92
CA TYR A 91 2.90 1.45 -15.08
C TYR A 91 2.98 0.11 -15.84
N ARG A 92 4.19 -0.43 -16.04
CA ARG A 92 4.36 -1.75 -16.67
C ARG A 92 3.65 -2.83 -15.86
N GLN A 93 3.82 -2.83 -14.53
CA GLN A 93 3.16 -3.77 -13.64
C GLN A 93 1.63 -3.67 -13.72
N LEU A 94 1.07 -2.46 -13.76
CA LEU A 94 -0.37 -2.28 -13.93
C LEU A 94 -0.85 -2.80 -15.30
N GLY A 95 -0.07 -2.59 -16.37
CA GLY A 95 -0.37 -3.13 -17.70
C GLY A 95 -0.35 -4.66 -17.74
N GLU A 96 0.59 -5.30 -17.04
CA GLU A 96 0.67 -6.77 -16.92
C GLU A 96 -0.51 -7.34 -16.12
N VAL A 97 -0.93 -6.67 -15.05
CA VAL A 97 -2.14 -7.03 -14.29
C VAL A 97 -3.37 -6.99 -15.20
N VAL A 98 -3.53 -5.91 -15.98
CA VAL A 98 -4.66 -5.78 -16.92
C VAL A 98 -4.60 -6.86 -17.99
N SER A 99 -3.41 -7.18 -18.51
CA SER A 99 -3.22 -8.18 -19.56
C SER A 99 -3.52 -9.60 -19.07
N SER A 100 -3.10 -9.93 -17.84
CA SER A 100 -3.33 -11.25 -17.22
C SER A 100 -4.77 -11.50 -16.79
N CYS A 101 -5.58 -10.44 -16.67
CA CYS A 101 -6.97 -10.50 -16.22
C CYS A 101 -7.99 -10.24 -17.35
N GLN A 102 -7.55 -10.28 -18.62
CA GLN A 102 -8.46 -10.14 -19.75
C GLN A 102 -9.49 -11.28 -19.77
N PRO A 103 -10.76 -10.99 -20.09
CA PRO A 103 -11.74 -12.05 -20.32
C PRO A 103 -11.26 -12.99 -21.43
N LEU A 104 -11.47 -14.30 -21.26
CA LEU A 104 -11.21 -15.28 -22.31
C LEU A 104 -12.01 -14.93 -23.59
N GLU A 105 -11.38 -15.09 -24.75
CA GLU A 105 -12.06 -14.95 -26.05
C GLU A 105 -13.32 -15.83 -26.09
N GLY A 106 -14.48 -15.22 -26.35
CA GLY A 106 -15.78 -15.89 -26.35
C GLY A 106 -16.57 -15.82 -25.03
N ALA A 107 -16.10 -15.07 -24.02
CA ALA A 107 -16.87 -14.80 -22.82
C ALA A 107 -18.25 -14.18 -23.15
N ALA A 108 -19.29 -14.58 -22.41
CA ALA A 108 -20.67 -14.17 -22.66
C ALA A 108 -20.83 -12.64 -22.61
N ALA A 109 -20.95 -12.01 -23.78
CA ALA A 109 -21.32 -10.61 -23.92
C ALA A 109 -22.84 -10.49 -23.93
N THR A 110 -23.38 -9.52 -23.20
CA THR A 110 -24.79 -9.16 -23.32
C THR A 110 -24.93 -8.15 -24.44
N THR A 111 -25.67 -8.50 -25.48
CA THR A 111 -26.01 -7.60 -26.57
C THR A 111 -27.20 -6.73 -26.18
N PHE A 112 -26.98 -5.42 -26.06
CA PHE A 112 -28.03 -4.42 -25.87
C PHE A 112 -28.31 -3.73 -27.21
N LYS A 113 -29.58 -3.73 -27.63
CA LYS A 113 -30.04 -2.93 -28.78
C LYS A 113 -30.43 -1.54 -28.29
N THR A 114 -29.68 -0.53 -28.72
CA THR A 114 -30.00 0.89 -28.49
C THR A 114 -30.15 1.57 -29.84
N GLY A 115 -31.40 1.76 -30.29
CA GLY A 115 -31.70 2.25 -31.63
C GLY A 115 -31.15 1.31 -32.71
N ASP A 116 -30.34 1.86 -33.61
CA ASP A 116 -29.73 1.12 -34.74
C ASP A 116 -28.41 0.43 -34.37
N TYR A 117 -27.95 0.55 -33.12
CA TYR A 117 -26.68 0.02 -32.65
C TYR A 117 -26.87 -1.19 -31.72
N ASN A 118 -26.05 -2.23 -31.93
CA ASN A 118 -25.91 -3.36 -31.03
C ASN A 118 -24.64 -3.16 -30.19
N LEU A 119 -24.80 -2.96 -28.87
CA LEU A 119 -23.70 -2.88 -27.92
C LEU A 119 -23.45 -4.25 -27.30
N ASN A 120 -22.29 -4.84 -27.56
CA ASN A 120 -21.86 -6.05 -26.88
C ASN A 120 -21.08 -5.66 -25.62
N LEU A 121 -21.72 -5.75 -24.46
CA LEU A 121 -21.09 -5.43 -23.18
C LEU A 121 -20.69 -6.72 -22.46
N SER A 122 -19.41 -6.82 -22.08
CA SER A 122 -18.98 -7.86 -21.14
C SER A 122 -19.67 -7.64 -19.80
N VAL A 123 -20.26 -8.70 -19.24
CA VAL A 123 -21.00 -8.63 -17.97
C VAL A 123 -20.05 -8.50 -16.77
N THR A 124 -18.76 -8.83 -16.96
CA THR A 124 -17.70 -8.75 -15.96
C THR A 124 -16.50 -7.96 -16.51
N THR A 125 -15.81 -7.24 -15.62
CA THR A 125 -14.53 -6.57 -15.92
C THR A 125 -13.49 -6.93 -14.86
N PRO A 126 -13.02 -8.20 -14.81
CA PRO A 126 -12.07 -8.64 -13.78
C PRO A 126 -10.76 -7.83 -13.81
N TRP A 127 -10.33 -7.45 -15.01
CA TRP A 127 -9.16 -6.58 -15.21
C TRP A 127 -9.28 -5.24 -14.47
N PHE A 128 -10.48 -4.67 -14.36
CA PHE A 128 -10.66 -3.36 -13.71
C PHE A 128 -10.54 -3.47 -12.19
N GLU A 129 -11.10 -4.53 -11.60
CA GLU A 129 -10.94 -4.81 -10.18
C GLU A 129 -9.47 -5.08 -9.83
N ALA A 130 -8.79 -5.90 -10.63
CA ALA A 130 -7.37 -6.22 -10.47
C ALA A 130 -6.47 -4.98 -10.65
N TYR A 131 -6.76 -4.15 -11.66
CA TYR A 131 -6.08 -2.86 -11.88
C TYR A 131 -6.24 -1.95 -10.68
N ARG A 132 -7.49 -1.71 -10.24
CA ARG A 132 -7.82 -0.81 -9.13
C ARG A 132 -7.12 -1.24 -7.85
N GLU A 133 -7.18 -2.52 -7.49
CA GLU A 133 -6.48 -3.05 -6.31
C GLU A 133 -4.97 -2.85 -6.41
N SER A 134 -4.37 -3.18 -7.56
CA SER A 134 -2.93 -3.06 -7.78
C SER A 134 -2.48 -1.60 -7.77
N PHE A 135 -3.27 -0.70 -8.37
CA PHE A 135 -3.03 0.73 -8.39
C PHE A 135 -2.96 1.28 -6.96
N LEU A 136 -4.00 1.04 -6.15
CA LEU A 136 -4.07 1.53 -4.77
C LEU A 136 -2.94 0.96 -3.91
N GLN A 137 -2.62 -0.33 -4.05
CA GLN A 137 -1.52 -0.97 -3.32
C GLN A 137 -0.13 -0.48 -3.75
N SER A 138 0.00 0.10 -4.95
CA SER A 138 1.27 0.61 -5.47
C SER A 138 1.57 2.05 -5.05
N MET A 139 0.60 2.76 -4.46
CA MET A 139 0.74 4.18 -4.15
C MET A 139 1.80 4.44 -3.08
N PRO A 140 2.74 5.38 -3.32
CA PRO A 140 3.77 5.71 -2.34
C PRO A 140 3.20 6.49 -1.15
N ALA A 141 3.97 6.54 -0.06
CA ALA A 141 3.68 7.45 1.04
C ALA A 141 3.88 8.92 0.59
N SER A 142 2.99 9.81 1.02
CA SER A 142 3.03 11.24 0.68
C SER A 142 3.17 12.10 1.94
N GLU A 143 3.58 13.36 1.82
CA GLU A 143 3.83 14.21 3.01
C GLU A 143 2.57 14.85 3.60
N HIS A 144 1.47 14.86 2.84
CA HIS A 144 0.20 15.47 3.24
C HIS A 144 -0.77 14.50 3.93
N GLU A 145 -0.47 13.20 3.90
CA GLU A 145 -1.30 12.13 4.48
C GLU A 145 -0.44 10.99 5.05
N PHE A 146 -0.94 10.30 6.07
CA PHE A 146 -0.16 9.34 6.85
C PHE A 146 -0.66 7.89 6.72
N LEU A 147 -1.58 7.62 5.80
CA LEU A 147 -2.25 6.31 5.63
C LEU A 147 -1.27 5.20 5.18
N ASN A 148 -0.23 5.54 4.41
CA ASN A 148 0.79 4.61 3.91
C ASN A 148 2.12 4.66 4.70
N HIS A 149 2.14 5.28 5.89
CA HIS A 149 3.33 5.31 6.73
C HIS A 149 3.44 4.05 7.60
N TYR A 150 4.67 3.57 7.82
CA TYR A 150 4.90 2.43 8.72
C TYR A 150 4.59 2.80 10.17
N LEU A 151 3.78 1.96 10.81
CA LEU A 151 3.38 2.08 12.22
C LEU A 151 4.24 1.22 13.14
N ALA A 152 4.86 0.17 12.60
CA ALA A 152 5.68 -0.77 13.34
C ALA A 152 6.77 -1.40 12.46
N CYS A 153 7.77 -1.98 13.10
CA CYS A 153 8.82 -2.77 12.47
C CYS A 153 8.98 -4.11 13.20
N LEU A 154 8.83 -5.22 12.47
CA LEU A 154 9.20 -6.55 12.91
C LEU A 154 10.71 -6.73 12.72
N LEU A 155 11.42 -7.04 13.80
CA LEU A 155 12.83 -7.42 13.77
C LEU A 155 12.87 -8.95 13.92
N VAL A 156 13.35 -9.65 12.91
CA VAL A 156 13.24 -11.12 12.83
C VAL A 156 14.64 -11.73 12.83
N VAL A 157 14.92 -12.59 13.81
CA VAL A 157 16.22 -13.23 13.99
C VAL A 157 16.01 -14.72 14.18
N SER A 158 16.86 -15.55 13.57
CA SER A 158 16.78 -17.00 13.74
C SER A 158 17.32 -17.44 15.11
N SER A 159 16.71 -18.44 15.73
CA SER A 159 17.24 -19.10 16.93
C SER A 159 18.56 -19.83 16.68
N THR A 160 18.90 -20.10 15.41
CA THR A 160 20.16 -20.77 15.04
C THR A 160 21.36 -19.82 14.99
N GLU A 161 21.13 -18.50 15.01
CA GLU A 161 22.19 -17.48 15.09
C GLU A 161 23.08 -17.73 16.31
N ALA A 162 24.40 -17.54 16.18
CA ALA A 162 25.33 -17.78 17.30
C ALA A 162 25.00 -16.89 18.51
N VAL A 163 24.67 -15.62 18.26
CA VAL A 163 24.32 -14.61 19.28
C VAL A 163 23.05 -13.86 18.86
N PRO A 164 21.84 -14.45 19.03
CA PRO A 164 20.59 -13.87 18.51
C PRO A 164 20.30 -12.47 19.05
N VAL A 165 20.61 -12.24 20.33
CA VAL A 165 20.37 -10.98 21.02
C VAL A 165 21.21 -9.83 20.46
N GLU A 166 22.47 -10.09 20.07
CA GLU A 166 23.31 -9.11 19.39
C GLU A 166 22.76 -8.80 18.01
N GLN A 167 22.23 -9.81 17.31
CA GLN A 167 21.63 -9.63 16.00
C GLN A 167 20.35 -8.76 16.07
N PHE A 168 19.51 -8.92 17.10
CA PHE A 168 18.39 -8.00 17.33
C PHE A 168 18.86 -6.56 17.57
N LEU A 169 19.98 -6.36 18.28
CA LEU A 169 20.54 -5.04 18.49
C LEU A 169 20.97 -4.40 17.16
N LYS A 170 21.63 -5.16 16.28
CA LYS A 170 22.02 -4.72 14.93
C LYS A 170 20.80 -4.33 14.09
N LEU A 171 19.76 -5.16 14.05
CA LEU A 171 18.53 -4.84 13.32
C LEU A 171 17.81 -3.62 13.89
N SER A 172 17.82 -3.45 15.21
CA SER A 172 17.22 -2.28 15.88
C SER A 172 17.98 -0.99 15.59
N GLN A 173 19.31 -1.04 15.52
CA GLN A 173 20.16 0.08 15.10
C GLN A 173 19.95 0.40 13.63
N GLU A 174 19.85 -0.61 12.77
CA GLU A 174 19.60 -0.41 11.35
C GLU A 174 18.24 0.25 11.11
N GLN A 175 17.16 -0.21 11.77
CA GLN A 175 15.87 0.46 11.71
C GLN A 175 15.98 1.94 12.13
N HIS A 176 16.70 2.21 13.22
CA HIS A 176 16.88 3.57 13.73
C HIS A 176 17.65 4.45 12.74
N ARG A 177 18.72 3.90 12.13
CA ARG A 177 19.48 4.58 11.08
C ARG A 177 18.59 4.89 9.89
N ILE A 178 17.83 3.92 9.38
CA ILE A 178 16.91 4.12 8.25
C ILE A 178 15.92 5.26 8.52
N GLN A 179 15.42 5.35 9.74
CA GLN A 179 14.43 6.36 10.11
C GLN A 179 15.03 7.76 10.38
N HIS A 180 16.24 7.84 10.93
CA HIS A 180 16.77 9.09 11.50
C HIS A 180 18.08 9.60 10.89
N SER A 181 18.78 8.83 10.06
CA SER A 181 20.07 9.28 9.50
C SER A 181 19.94 10.44 8.52
N GLY A 182 18.75 10.63 7.93
CA GLY A 182 18.53 11.58 6.84
C GLY A 182 19.08 11.09 5.49
N GLU A 183 19.72 9.93 5.45
CA GLU A 183 20.23 9.31 4.20
C GLU A 183 19.10 8.74 3.33
N TYR A 184 17.94 8.48 3.94
CA TYR A 184 16.80 7.85 3.30
C TYR A 184 15.58 8.76 3.31
N THR A 185 14.96 8.88 2.13
CA THR A 185 13.65 9.53 1.98
C THR A 185 12.49 8.54 2.10
N HIS A 186 12.81 7.24 1.99
CA HIS A 186 11.86 6.13 2.05
C HIS A 186 12.47 4.93 2.82
N PRO A 187 11.65 4.17 3.55
CA PRO A 187 10.21 4.38 3.70
C PRO A 187 9.88 5.47 4.74
N ARG A 188 8.64 5.95 4.72
CA ARG A 188 8.15 6.94 5.70
C ARG A 188 7.61 6.24 6.94
N TRP A 189 7.97 6.76 8.11
CA TRP A 189 7.54 6.26 9.42
C TRP A 189 6.54 7.23 10.04
N PHE A 190 5.50 6.71 10.69
CA PHE A 190 4.39 7.53 11.17
C PHE A 190 4.80 8.45 12.34
N ILE A 191 5.53 7.89 13.31
CA ILE A 191 6.09 8.64 14.45
C ILE A 191 7.60 8.36 14.61
N PRO A 192 8.38 9.29 15.20
CA PRO A 192 9.80 9.08 15.47
C PRO A 192 10.11 7.83 16.31
N ASN A 193 9.24 7.49 17.26
CA ASN A 193 9.42 6.33 18.14
C ASN A 193 8.57 5.14 17.68
N THR A 194 8.94 4.56 16.54
CA THR A 194 8.26 3.42 15.93
C THR A 194 8.22 2.20 16.86
N LEU A 195 7.10 1.47 16.89
CA LEU A 195 7.01 0.16 17.55
C LEU A 195 8.00 -0.84 16.93
N LYS A 196 8.96 -1.32 17.73
CA LYS A 196 9.83 -2.45 17.38
C LYS A 196 9.30 -3.71 18.04
N TYR A 197 9.03 -4.74 17.25
CA TYR A 197 8.54 -6.04 17.73
C TYR A 197 9.52 -7.14 17.38
N TYR A 198 9.98 -7.89 18.38
CA TYR A 198 11.13 -8.80 18.25
C TYR A 198 10.65 -10.24 18.05
N VAL A 199 10.93 -10.83 16.89
CA VAL A 199 10.49 -12.18 16.53
C VAL A 199 11.69 -13.12 16.48
N LEU A 200 11.71 -14.11 17.36
CA LEU A 200 12.65 -15.22 17.30
C LEU A 200 12.06 -16.31 16.40
N LEU A 201 12.64 -16.51 15.23
CA LEU A 201 12.22 -17.54 14.28
C LEU A 201 12.95 -18.84 14.59
N HIS A 202 12.21 -19.89 14.89
CA HIS A 202 12.77 -21.20 15.19
C HIS A 202 12.35 -22.22 14.13
N ASP A 203 13.35 -22.81 13.48
CA ASP A 203 13.15 -23.93 12.57
C ASP A 203 13.17 -25.24 13.37
N VAL A 204 12.01 -25.89 13.45
CA VAL A 204 11.79 -27.10 14.25
C VAL A 204 12.58 -28.29 13.69
N SER A 205 12.93 -28.28 12.40
CA SER A 205 13.65 -29.39 11.75
C SER A 205 15.15 -29.38 11.99
N GLU A 206 15.77 -28.22 12.26
CA GLU A 206 17.23 -28.08 12.42
C GLU A 206 17.66 -27.53 13.79
N GLY A 207 16.78 -26.84 14.51
CA GLY A 207 17.13 -26.05 15.68
C GLY A 207 17.07 -26.82 17.01
N ASP A 208 17.82 -26.32 18.00
CA ASP A 208 17.67 -26.73 19.40
C ASP A 208 16.52 -25.95 20.06
N GLU A 209 15.43 -26.65 20.39
CA GLU A 209 14.24 -26.08 20.99
C GLU A 209 14.48 -25.53 22.40
N GLN A 210 15.31 -26.19 23.21
CA GLN A 210 15.61 -25.73 24.58
C GLN A 210 16.41 -24.43 24.55
N ARG A 211 17.35 -24.34 23.60
CA ARG A 211 18.09 -23.11 23.34
C ARG A 211 17.15 -21.98 22.90
N ALA A 212 16.22 -22.25 21.99
CA ALA A 212 15.27 -21.26 21.50
C ALA A 212 14.37 -20.72 22.63
N GLU A 213 13.87 -21.59 23.51
CA GLU A 213 13.06 -21.18 24.67
C GLU A 213 13.88 -20.33 25.65
N THR A 214 15.14 -20.72 25.92
CA THR A 214 16.04 -19.95 26.80
C THR A 214 16.30 -18.55 26.25
N VAL A 215 16.56 -18.42 24.95
CA VAL A 215 16.74 -17.11 24.30
C VAL A 215 15.45 -16.31 24.33
N TYR A 216 14.29 -16.96 24.17
CA TYR A 216 13.01 -16.28 24.23
C TYR A 216 12.69 -15.75 25.64
N GLU A 217 13.03 -16.48 26.70
CA GLU A 217 12.93 -15.99 28.07
C GLU A 217 13.82 -14.76 28.30
N ASP A 218 15.06 -14.76 27.81
CA ASP A 218 15.95 -13.59 27.87
C ASP A 218 15.37 -12.39 27.08
N MET A 219 14.80 -12.64 25.90
CA MET A 219 14.09 -11.61 25.13
C MET A 219 12.92 -11.00 25.90
N LYS A 220 12.13 -11.81 26.61
CA LYS A 220 11.01 -11.31 27.44
C LYS A 220 11.50 -10.44 28.59
N GLN A 221 12.64 -10.78 29.19
CA GLN A 221 13.25 -9.94 30.24
C GLN A 221 13.77 -8.61 29.68
N ARG A 222 14.36 -8.62 28.48
CA ARG A 222 15.00 -7.44 27.89
C ARG A 222 14.04 -6.48 27.19
N TYR A 223 13.08 -7.00 26.44
CA TYR A 223 12.16 -6.23 25.59
C TYR A 223 10.72 -6.20 26.12
N GLY A 224 10.44 -6.95 27.17
CA GLY A 224 9.12 -7.13 27.74
C GLY A 224 8.33 -8.24 27.03
N PRO A 225 7.44 -8.94 27.76
CA PRO A 225 6.69 -10.08 27.22
C PRO A 225 5.71 -9.72 26.11
N GLN A 226 5.27 -8.46 26.05
CA GLN A 226 4.34 -7.97 25.02
C GLN A 226 5.06 -7.49 23.75
N GLY A 227 6.39 -7.38 23.78
CA GLY A 227 7.21 -6.87 22.67
C GLY A 227 7.93 -7.94 21.87
N CYS A 228 7.74 -9.23 22.20
CA CYS A 228 8.47 -10.31 21.56
C CYS A 228 7.66 -11.60 21.38
N TYR A 229 8.03 -12.41 20.39
CA TYR A 229 7.36 -13.66 20.06
C TYR A 229 8.35 -14.73 19.57
N LEU A 230 8.14 -15.99 19.97
CA LEU A 230 8.84 -17.16 19.44
C LEU A 230 7.96 -17.84 18.39
N LEU A 231 8.33 -17.70 17.12
CA LEU A 231 7.60 -18.31 16.01
C LEU A 231 8.31 -19.60 15.57
N LYS A 232 7.67 -20.74 15.82
CA LYS A 232 8.15 -22.07 15.40
C LYS A 232 7.56 -22.43 14.04
N ILE A 233 8.42 -22.73 13.06
CA ILE A 233 8.04 -23.13 11.69
C ILE A 233 8.87 -24.33 11.21
N ASN A 234 8.57 -24.80 10.01
CA ASN A 234 9.27 -25.90 9.34
C ASN A 234 9.16 -27.22 10.11
N SER A 235 7.95 -27.57 10.54
CA SER A 235 7.70 -28.80 11.33
C SER A 235 7.51 -30.05 10.46
N ARG A 236 7.54 -29.95 9.12
CA ARG A 236 7.34 -31.12 8.24
C ARG A 236 8.58 -32.01 8.25
N ALA A 237 8.39 -33.29 8.53
CA ALA A 237 9.48 -34.27 8.55
C ALA A 237 10.04 -34.51 7.13
N VAL A 238 11.36 -34.71 7.02
CA VAL A 238 12.08 -34.98 5.76
C VAL A 238 11.59 -36.26 5.06
N SER A 239 10.91 -37.16 5.80
CA SER A 239 10.41 -38.45 5.32
C SER A 239 8.88 -38.55 5.24
N ALA A 240 8.14 -37.45 5.45
CA ALA A 240 6.68 -37.49 5.33
C ALA A 240 6.31 -37.70 3.86
N GLU A 241 5.74 -38.86 3.57
CA GLU A 241 5.26 -39.26 2.24
C GLU A 241 4.44 -38.13 1.58
N GLU A 242 4.52 -38.06 0.25
CA GLU A 242 4.03 -36.99 -0.63
C GLU A 242 2.49 -36.79 -0.61
N ASP A 243 1.76 -37.47 0.27
CA ASP A 243 0.29 -37.59 0.27
C ASP A 243 -0.46 -36.48 1.00
N GLU A 244 0.20 -35.68 1.87
CA GLU A 244 -0.45 -34.48 2.43
C GLU A 244 -0.36 -33.30 1.45
N GLN A 245 -1.38 -33.19 0.59
CA GLN A 245 -1.61 -32.04 -0.27
C GLN A 245 -2.14 -30.86 0.58
N ILE A 246 -1.21 -30.12 1.20
CA ILE A 246 -1.52 -28.88 1.92
C ILE A 246 -1.84 -27.79 0.89
N PRO A 247 -2.93 -27.00 1.06
CA PRO A 247 -3.22 -25.87 0.18
C PRO A 247 -2.03 -24.89 0.09
N ASP A 248 -1.77 -24.33 -1.09
CA ASP A 248 -0.83 -23.22 -1.28
C ASP A 248 -1.59 -21.88 -1.19
N PRO A 249 -1.72 -21.28 0.02
CA PRO A 249 -2.40 -20.00 0.18
C PRO A 249 -1.61 -18.82 -0.39
N TRP A 250 -0.33 -18.99 -0.77
CA TRP A 250 0.55 -17.93 -1.28
C TRP A 250 0.38 -17.70 -2.78
N SER A 251 0.02 -18.73 -3.54
CA SER A 251 -0.23 -18.67 -4.98
C SER A 251 -1.02 -17.41 -5.40
N GLN A 252 -2.15 -17.11 -4.74
CA GLN A 252 -3.00 -15.95 -5.03
C GLN A 252 -2.32 -14.57 -4.80
N TYR A 253 -1.26 -14.51 -3.97
CA TYR A 253 -0.55 -13.27 -3.64
C TYR A 253 0.76 -13.09 -4.40
N LEU A 254 1.42 -14.20 -4.79
CA LEU A 254 2.74 -14.17 -5.43
C LEU A 254 2.68 -13.99 -6.94
N HIS A 255 1.61 -14.42 -7.60
CA HIS A 255 1.38 -14.11 -9.02
C HIS A 255 1.35 -12.58 -9.26
N LYS A 256 1.00 -11.78 -8.22
CA LYS A 256 1.05 -10.31 -8.25
C LYS A 256 2.46 -9.72 -8.07
N ASN A 257 3.48 -10.50 -7.70
CA ASN A 257 4.77 -10.01 -7.18
C ASN A 257 6.03 -10.52 -7.92
N ASN A 258 5.92 -11.52 -8.82
CA ASN A 258 7.06 -12.12 -9.54
C ASN A 258 7.89 -11.14 -10.40
N LEU A 259 7.45 -9.89 -10.54
CA LEU A 259 8.11 -8.86 -11.35
C LEU A 259 8.90 -7.83 -10.51
N ARG A 260 8.88 -7.93 -9.16
CA ARG A 260 9.63 -7.01 -8.27
C ARG A 260 11.10 -7.40 -8.06
N TYR A 261 11.51 -8.61 -8.44
CA TYR A 261 12.83 -9.16 -8.10
C TYR A 261 13.55 -9.83 -9.29
N GLN A 262 13.26 -9.44 -10.54
CA GLN A 262 14.21 -9.70 -11.62
C GLN A 262 15.30 -8.63 -11.54
N ASP A 263 16.43 -9.00 -10.92
CA ASP A 263 17.69 -8.28 -11.05
C ASP A 263 18.09 -8.25 -12.55
N PRO A 264 18.53 -7.12 -13.12
CA PRO A 264 19.01 -7.04 -14.51
C PRO A 264 20.37 -7.75 -14.76
N GLY A 265 20.75 -8.72 -13.91
CA GLY A 265 22.12 -9.21 -13.79
C GLY A 265 22.54 -10.37 -14.69
N ASP A 266 21.60 -11.11 -15.28
CA ASP A 266 21.92 -12.32 -16.08
C ASP A 266 21.61 -12.13 -17.58
N ALA A 267 22.16 -11.07 -18.16
CA ALA A 267 22.42 -11.01 -19.59
C ALA A 267 23.93 -11.09 -19.82
N ALA A 268 24.43 -12.29 -20.10
CA ALA A 268 25.81 -12.50 -20.52
C ALA A 268 26.11 -11.63 -21.76
N PRO A 269 27.21 -10.85 -21.79
CA PRO A 269 27.51 -10.02 -22.95
C PRO A 269 28.02 -10.92 -24.07
N ALA A 270 27.30 -10.91 -25.18
CA ALA A 270 27.77 -11.48 -26.44
C ALA A 270 29.00 -10.69 -26.90
N ALA A 271 30.07 -11.43 -27.21
CA ALA A 271 31.32 -10.91 -27.71
C ALA A 271 31.14 -10.34 -29.13
N GLU A 272 31.54 -9.08 -29.34
CA GLU A 272 31.89 -8.58 -30.67
C GLU A 272 33.38 -8.28 -30.74
N LYS A 273 34.03 -8.94 -31.72
CA LYS A 273 35.42 -8.72 -32.11
C LYS A 273 35.46 -7.75 -33.31
N GLY A 274 36.43 -6.83 -33.24
CA GLY A 274 37.04 -6.13 -34.38
C GLY A 274 36.52 -4.71 -34.57
N GLY A 275 37.32 -3.66 -34.71
CA GLY A 275 38.76 -3.49 -34.82
C GLY A 275 39.03 -2.09 -35.41
N GLY A 276 40.19 -1.49 -35.13
CA GLY A 276 40.76 -0.40 -35.95
C GLY A 276 40.86 0.98 -35.29
N ALA A 277 42.10 1.45 -35.20
CA ALA A 277 42.64 2.66 -34.57
C ALA A 277 42.34 4.03 -35.23
N SER A 278 42.70 5.08 -34.47
CA SER A 278 43.14 6.47 -34.85
C SER A 278 42.10 7.37 -35.54
N ASP A 279 41.99 8.69 -35.31
CA ASP A 279 42.99 9.72 -34.98
C ASP A 279 42.32 11.02 -34.45
N GLU A 280 43.17 12.01 -34.16
CA GLU A 280 43.05 13.25 -33.39
C GLU A 280 42.06 14.39 -33.80
N GLN A 281 41.99 15.38 -32.87
CA GLN A 281 41.90 16.86 -33.04
C GLN A 281 40.53 17.60 -33.04
N GLY A 282 40.29 18.31 -31.92
CA GLY A 282 40.32 19.79 -31.85
C GLY A 282 39.14 20.62 -32.38
N GLY A 283 38.61 21.53 -31.54
CA GLY A 283 37.96 22.76 -32.04
C GLY A 283 36.75 23.28 -31.25
N SER A 284 36.97 24.38 -30.52
CA SER A 284 35.97 25.25 -29.89
C SER A 284 35.25 26.14 -30.92
N LEU A 285 33.96 26.46 -30.73
CA LEU A 285 33.40 27.83 -30.77
C LEU A 285 31.89 27.89 -30.56
N ALA A 286 31.47 28.95 -29.87
CA ALA A 286 30.11 29.33 -29.52
C ALA A 286 29.33 30.02 -30.66
N GLN A 287 27.98 30.02 -30.57
CA GLN A 287 27.02 31.09 -30.92
C GLN A 287 25.58 30.54 -30.72
N THR A 288 24.79 31.03 -29.75
CA THR A 288 23.74 32.08 -29.84
C THR A 288 22.65 31.83 -30.90
N GLY A 289 21.39 31.78 -30.46
CA GLY A 289 20.22 31.92 -31.32
C GLY A 289 18.92 31.44 -30.67
N ASP A 290 18.07 32.40 -30.33
CA ASP A 290 16.68 32.25 -29.85
C ASP A 290 15.80 31.39 -30.78
N GLY A 291 14.75 30.79 -30.21
CA GLY A 291 13.68 30.17 -30.97
C GLY A 291 12.63 29.52 -30.08
N GLU A 292 11.58 30.28 -29.77
CA GLU A 292 10.32 29.80 -29.19
C GLU A 292 9.81 28.53 -29.91
N SER A 293 9.42 27.50 -29.15
CA SER A 293 8.67 26.37 -29.71
C SER A 293 7.41 26.11 -28.90
N SER A 294 6.28 26.43 -29.50
CA SER A 294 4.92 26.07 -29.10
C SER A 294 4.75 24.54 -29.12
N CYS A 295 4.56 23.93 -27.95
CA CYS A 295 4.16 22.52 -27.85
C CYS A 295 2.64 22.42 -27.97
N LEU A 296 2.16 22.16 -29.19
CA LEU A 296 0.77 21.77 -29.44
C LEU A 296 0.57 20.28 -29.11
N ASN A 297 -0.58 20.06 -28.47
CA ASN A 297 -1.18 18.79 -28.08
C ASN A 297 -0.94 17.62 -29.07
N SER A 298 -0.53 16.47 -28.53
CA SER A 298 -0.81 15.17 -29.14
C SER A 298 -1.27 14.18 -28.06
N HIS A 299 -2.53 13.76 -28.19
CA HIS A 299 -3.23 12.84 -27.30
C HIS A 299 -2.89 11.38 -27.68
N PRO A 300 -2.68 10.47 -26.72
CA PRO A 300 -2.16 9.12 -26.98
C PRO A 300 -3.29 8.14 -27.32
N LEU A 301 -4.00 8.34 -28.43
CA LEU A 301 -4.82 7.30 -29.07
C LEU A 301 -5.03 7.68 -30.55
N GLN A 302 -4.05 7.36 -31.40
CA GLN A 302 -4.23 7.41 -32.85
C GLN A 302 -3.61 6.15 -33.46
N LEU A 303 -4.47 5.16 -33.71
CA LEU A 303 -4.19 3.96 -34.47
C LEU A 303 -4.40 4.30 -35.95
N GLU A 304 -3.33 4.45 -36.70
CA GLU A 304 -3.39 4.40 -38.16
C GLU A 304 -3.25 2.93 -38.58
N ALA A 305 -4.30 2.42 -39.20
CA ALA A 305 -4.32 1.11 -39.82
C ALA A 305 -3.73 1.24 -41.21
N ASP A 306 -2.70 0.45 -41.51
CA ASP A 306 -2.36 0.15 -42.91
C ASP A 306 -2.01 -1.32 -43.08
N SER A 307 -2.92 -1.99 -43.78
CA SER A 307 -2.82 -3.30 -44.36
C SER A 307 -1.82 -3.31 -45.52
N SER A 308 -0.83 -4.20 -45.49
CA SER A 308 -0.35 -4.83 -46.72
C SER A 308 0.21 -6.23 -46.46
N SER A 309 -0.36 -7.15 -47.24
CA SER A 309 -0.07 -8.57 -47.34
C SER A 309 1.21 -8.83 -48.15
N THR A 310 2.07 -9.72 -47.66
CA THR A 310 2.90 -10.58 -48.53
C THR A 310 3.21 -11.90 -47.84
N SER A 311 2.85 -12.97 -48.54
CA SER A 311 3.04 -14.39 -48.26
C SER A 311 4.44 -14.91 -48.61
N LEU A 312 4.66 -16.21 -48.32
CA LEU A 312 5.76 -17.14 -48.70
C LEU A 312 6.74 -17.41 -47.52
N ASN A 313 7.09 -18.63 -47.08
CA ASN A 313 6.85 -20.01 -47.53
C ASN A 313 7.00 -20.99 -46.33
N GLU A 314 6.25 -22.09 -46.37
CA GLU A 314 6.50 -23.30 -45.58
C GLU A 314 7.75 -24.04 -46.08
N ALA A 315 8.61 -24.48 -45.16
CA ALA A 315 9.50 -25.61 -45.39
C ALA A 315 9.89 -26.31 -44.07
N GLU A 316 9.47 -27.57 -43.98
CA GLU A 316 10.17 -28.73 -43.40
C GLU A 316 10.29 -28.91 -41.87
N MET A 317 9.26 -29.59 -41.37
CA MET A 317 9.25 -30.66 -40.38
C MET A 317 10.60 -31.41 -40.20
N LYS A 318 11.16 -31.36 -38.99
CA LYS A 318 11.93 -32.47 -38.41
C LYS A 318 11.51 -32.66 -36.94
N GLN A 319 10.62 -33.64 -36.73
CA GLN A 319 10.30 -34.16 -35.41
C GLN A 319 11.53 -34.81 -34.80
N VAL A 320 11.94 -34.34 -33.62
CA VAL A 320 12.84 -35.07 -32.71
C VAL A 320 11.98 -35.47 -31.52
N LYS A 321 11.78 -36.78 -31.34
CA LYS A 321 11.20 -37.37 -30.12
C LYS A 321 12.15 -37.10 -28.95
N PRO A 322 11.69 -36.64 -27.78
CA PRO A 322 12.45 -36.80 -26.56
C PRO A 322 12.25 -38.22 -26.05
N ASP A 323 13.36 -38.94 -25.89
CA ASP A 323 13.41 -40.19 -25.15
C ASP A 323 12.91 -39.97 -23.71
N ALA A 324 12.06 -40.90 -23.28
CA ALA A 324 11.63 -41.04 -21.91
C ALA A 324 12.81 -41.56 -21.08
N ASP A 325 13.42 -40.69 -20.29
CA ASP A 325 13.91 -40.96 -18.94
C ASP A 325 14.58 -39.70 -18.40
N GLY A 326 13.75 -38.83 -17.86
CA GLY A 326 14.15 -37.66 -17.10
C GLY A 326 13.01 -37.35 -16.17
N VAL A 327 13.13 -37.78 -14.92
CA VAL A 327 12.23 -37.35 -13.84
C VAL A 327 12.21 -35.83 -13.90
N ALA A 328 11.08 -35.25 -14.36
CA ALA A 328 10.86 -33.82 -14.28
C ALA A 328 11.01 -33.45 -12.80
N PRO A 329 11.77 -32.40 -12.44
CA PRO A 329 11.85 -31.98 -11.06
C PRO A 329 10.44 -31.62 -10.62
N VAL A 330 9.87 -32.39 -9.69
CA VAL A 330 8.60 -32.10 -9.06
C VAL A 330 8.68 -30.64 -8.60
N ALA A 331 7.81 -29.79 -9.13
CA ALA A 331 7.76 -28.39 -8.76
C ALA A 331 7.36 -28.32 -7.28
N VAL A 332 8.35 -28.29 -6.39
CA VAL A 332 8.13 -28.15 -4.95
C VAL A 332 7.36 -26.84 -4.73
N GLY A 333 6.11 -26.91 -4.28
CA GLY A 333 5.25 -25.75 -4.05
C GLY A 333 5.76 -24.81 -2.94
N HIS A 334 5.18 -23.62 -2.82
CA HIS A 334 5.47 -22.72 -1.69
C HIS A 334 5.07 -23.38 -0.37
N GLY A 335 5.80 -23.09 0.71
CA GLY A 335 5.46 -23.63 2.03
C GLY A 335 5.74 -25.13 2.20
N SER A 336 6.59 -25.72 1.35
CA SER A 336 6.85 -27.16 1.34
C SER A 336 7.36 -27.75 2.65
N CYS A 337 8.01 -26.95 3.50
CA CYS A 337 8.49 -27.37 4.82
C CYS A 337 7.45 -27.18 5.93
N LEU A 338 6.32 -26.53 5.64
CA LEU A 338 5.29 -26.21 6.62
C LEU A 338 4.23 -27.31 6.74
N THR A 339 3.71 -27.44 7.96
CA THR A 339 2.51 -28.21 8.29
C THR A 339 1.31 -27.29 8.49
N LEU A 340 0.09 -27.83 8.55
CA LEU A 340 -1.10 -27.04 8.94
C LEU A 340 -0.95 -26.40 10.33
N ASN A 341 -0.27 -27.07 11.25
CA ASN A 341 0.03 -26.52 12.57
C ASN A 341 1.01 -25.33 12.49
N ASP A 342 1.94 -25.33 11.53
CA ASP A 342 2.77 -24.15 11.27
C ASP A 342 1.94 -22.98 10.70
N HIS A 343 0.94 -23.25 9.85
CA HIS A 343 0.00 -22.22 9.39
C HIS A 343 -0.77 -21.60 10.57
N ASP A 344 -1.22 -22.41 11.51
CA ASP A 344 -1.92 -21.94 12.71
C ASP A 344 -1.01 -21.13 13.62
N ARG A 345 0.26 -21.55 13.81
CA ARG A 345 1.27 -20.76 14.55
C ARG A 345 1.55 -19.42 13.89
N ILE A 346 1.66 -19.37 12.56
CA ILE A 346 1.83 -18.11 11.82
C ILE A 346 0.61 -17.21 12.00
N ARG A 347 -0.61 -17.76 11.90
CA ARG A 347 -1.86 -17.01 12.12
C ARG A 347 -1.93 -16.46 13.55
N GLN A 348 -1.60 -17.28 14.54
CA GLN A 348 -1.57 -16.89 15.94
C GLN A 348 -0.53 -15.79 16.20
N PHE A 349 0.66 -15.89 15.60
CA PHE A 349 1.67 -14.85 15.67
C PHE A 349 1.15 -13.51 15.14
N VAL A 350 0.58 -13.49 13.93
CA VAL A 350 0.05 -12.25 13.32
C VAL A 350 -1.06 -11.64 14.19
N GLN A 351 -1.93 -12.48 14.76
CA GLN A 351 -2.98 -12.05 15.67
C GLN A 351 -2.42 -11.48 16.99
N GLU A 352 -1.48 -12.17 17.62
CA GLU A 352 -0.83 -11.75 18.87
C GLU A 352 -0.10 -10.42 18.67
N PHE A 353 0.73 -10.32 17.62
CA PHE A 353 1.42 -9.08 17.25
C PHE A 353 0.44 -7.93 17.06
N THR A 354 -0.66 -8.16 16.34
CA THR A 354 -1.61 -7.09 16.03
C THR A 354 -2.38 -6.63 17.27
N PHE A 355 -2.88 -7.56 18.08
CA PHE A 355 -3.74 -7.23 19.21
C PHE A 355 -2.98 -6.83 20.47
N ARG A 356 -1.77 -7.35 20.69
CA ARG A 356 -0.96 -7.05 21.88
C ARG A 356 0.16 -6.06 21.62
N GLY A 357 0.61 -5.92 20.37
CA GLY A 357 1.62 -4.95 19.96
C GLY A 357 1.02 -3.74 19.23
N LEU A 358 0.50 -3.96 18.03
CA LEU A 358 0.16 -2.89 17.09
C LEU A 358 -1.02 -2.03 17.55
N LEU A 359 -2.18 -2.63 17.86
CA LEU A 359 -3.37 -1.87 18.27
C LEU A 359 -3.11 -1.06 19.56
N PRO A 360 -2.50 -1.60 20.63
CA PRO A 360 -2.15 -0.82 21.81
C PRO A 360 -1.17 0.32 21.50
N HIS A 361 -0.24 0.14 20.56
CA HIS A 361 0.66 1.20 20.13
C HIS A 361 -0.09 2.33 19.40
N ILE A 362 -0.99 1.97 18.47
CA ILE A 362 -1.85 2.95 17.78
C ILE A 362 -2.74 3.69 18.79
N GLU A 363 -3.34 2.96 19.75
CA GLU A 363 -4.14 3.54 20.83
C GLU A 363 -3.36 4.60 21.62
N LYS A 364 -2.15 4.25 22.04
CA LYS A 364 -1.26 5.18 22.75
C LYS A 364 -0.96 6.42 21.91
N ASN A 365 -0.69 6.25 20.62
CA ASN A 365 -0.40 7.36 19.71
C ASN A 365 -1.61 8.29 19.53
N ILE A 366 -2.82 7.73 19.38
CA ILE A 366 -4.07 8.51 19.31
C ILE A 366 -4.26 9.34 20.59
N ARG A 367 -4.09 8.73 21.78
CA ARG A 367 -4.18 9.46 23.05
C ARG A 367 -3.15 10.57 23.16
N GLN A 368 -1.89 10.29 22.81
CA GLN A 368 -0.81 11.28 22.85
C GLN A 368 -1.08 12.47 21.93
N LEU A 369 -1.55 12.22 20.70
CA LEU A 369 -1.92 13.28 19.77
C LEU A 369 -3.09 14.11 20.31
N ASN A 370 -4.11 13.46 20.88
CA ASN A 370 -5.23 14.14 21.51
C ASN A 370 -4.78 15.04 22.68
N ASP A 371 -3.94 14.54 23.58
CA ASP A 371 -3.43 15.30 24.73
C ASP A 371 -2.60 16.52 24.29
N GLN A 372 -1.79 16.38 23.24
CA GLN A 372 -1.05 17.49 22.63
C GLN A 372 -1.97 18.55 22.04
N LEU A 373 -3.08 18.16 21.41
CA LEU A 373 -4.06 19.08 20.85
C LEU A 373 -4.88 19.78 21.93
N VAL A 374 -5.27 19.07 23.00
CA VAL A 374 -6.05 19.61 24.12
C VAL A 374 -5.22 20.57 24.99
N SER A 375 -3.93 20.28 25.18
CA SER A 375 -3.03 21.12 25.99
C SER A 375 -2.71 22.48 25.35
N ARG A 376 -2.88 22.63 24.03
CA ARG A 376 -2.74 23.91 23.34
C ARG A 376 -3.94 24.82 23.67
N LYS A 377 -3.68 25.90 24.42
CA LYS A 377 -4.68 26.94 24.76
C LYS A 377 -5.33 27.50 23.48
N GLY A 378 -6.60 27.17 23.24
CA GLY A 378 -7.40 27.68 22.11
C GLY A 378 -8.06 26.60 21.23
N LEU A 379 -7.45 25.41 21.09
CA LEU A 379 -8.04 24.31 20.30
C LEU A 379 -9.02 23.44 21.10
N SER A 380 -8.83 23.31 22.41
CA SER A 380 -9.53 22.30 23.23
C SER A 380 -11.02 22.54 23.45
N ARG A 381 -11.54 23.76 23.26
CA ARG A 381 -12.95 24.07 23.57
C ARG A 381 -13.92 23.84 22.41
N SER A 382 -13.43 23.70 21.18
CA SER A 382 -14.28 23.61 19.97
C SER A 382 -14.27 22.22 19.31
N LEU A 383 -13.17 21.47 19.41
CA LEU A 383 -12.95 20.27 18.58
C LEU A 383 -13.42 18.95 19.21
N PHE A 384 -13.45 18.85 20.55
CA PHE A 384 -13.70 17.56 21.23
C PHE A 384 -14.98 17.51 22.08
N THR A 385 -15.72 18.62 22.16
CA THR A 385 -16.99 18.69 22.92
C THR A 385 -18.23 18.77 22.02
N ALA A 386 -18.06 18.71 20.70
CA ALA A 386 -19.12 18.96 19.72
C ALA A 386 -19.84 17.68 19.24
N THR A 387 -20.34 16.86 20.16
CA THR A 387 -21.50 16.00 19.86
C THR A 387 -22.84 16.64 20.23
N LYS A 388 -22.84 17.90 20.72
CA LYS A 388 -24.07 18.69 20.86
C LYS A 388 -23.81 20.19 20.77
N LYS A 389 -24.44 20.81 19.75
CA LYS A 389 -24.74 22.24 19.56
C LYS A 389 -23.76 23.08 18.70
N TRP A 390 -24.21 23.25 17.47
CA TRP A 390 -24.07 24.40 16.57
C TRP A 390 -24.15 25.76 17.28
N PHE A 391 -23.06 26.53 17.36
CA PHE A 391 -22.96 28.01 17.50
C PHE A 391 -21.47 28.34 17.23
N GLY A 392 -21.04 29.38 16.51
CA GLY A 392 -21.66 30.63 16.08
C GLY A 392 -20.62 31.75 16.29
N GLY A 393 -20.16 32.36 15.20
CA GLY A 393 -19.62 33.73 15.11
C GLY A 393 -18.40 34.15 15.96
N GLY A 394 -17.28 34.47 15.30
CA GLY A 394 -16.18 35.24 15.89
C GLY A 394 -15.19 35.75 14.84
N LYS A 395 -15.04 37.06 14.77
CA LYS A 395 -14.32 37.86 13.75
C LYS A 395 -12.85 37.47 13.55
N ALA A 396 -12.41 37.43 12.29
CA ALA A 396 -11.00 37.33 11.91
C ALA A 396 -10.31 38.71 12.02
N PRO A 397 -9.06 38.81 12.49
CA PRO A 397 -8.25 40.01 12.34
C PRO A 397 -7.62 40.03 10.94
N GLU A 398 -7.67 41.21 10.31
CA GLU A 398 -7.04 41.49 9.02
C GLU A 398 -5.52 41.22 9.08
N LYS A 399 -5.02 40.40 8.16
CA LYS A 399 -3.61 40.38 7.78
C LYS A 399 -3.47 40.81 6.33
N SER A 400 -2.52 41.71 6.13
CA SER A 400 -2.12 42.36 4.88
C SER A 400 -1.98 41.41 3.70
N MET A 401 -2.57 41.80 2.57
CA MET A 401 -2.43 41.14 1.27
C MET A 401 -0.97 41.15 0.80
N SER A 402 -0.41 39.95 0.61
CA SER A 402 0.61 39.66 -0.39
C SER A 402 0.06 38.54 -1.28
N GLU A 403 0.16 38.70 -2.60
CA GLU A 403 -0.43 37.87 -3.65
C GLU A 403 -0.39 36.35 -3.37
N PRO A 404 -1.50 35.59 -3.58
CA PRO A 404 -1.50 34.16 -3.39
C PRO A 404 -0.86 33.47 -4.60
N LYS A 405 0.45 33.20 -4.53
CA LYS A 405 1.03 32.16 -5.36
C LYS A 405 0.45 30.82 -4.89
N SER A 406 -0.21 30.10 -5.79
CA SER A 406 -0.82 28.79 -5.52
C SER A 406 0.18 27.89 -4.77
N ALA A 407 -0.13 27.56 -3.52
CA ALA A 407 0.82 27.00 -2.56
C ALA A 407 0.76 25.47 -2.53
N CYS A 408 0.66 24.82 -3.69
CA CYS A 408 0.75 23.35 -3.81
C CYS A 408 2.09 22.80 -3.23
N GLY A 409 3.10 23.65 -3.06
CA GLY A 409 4.37 23.33 -2.39
C GLY A 409 4.48 23.76 -0.91
N LEU A 410 3.40 24.20 -0.26
CA LEU A 410 3.43 24.54 1.16
C LEU A 410 3.62 23.27 1.99
N LEU A 411 4.78 23.13 2.65
CA LEU A 411 5.01 22.04 3.59
C LEU A 411 4.63 22.49 5.00
N TYR A 412 3.62 21.85 5.59
CA TYR A 412 3.34 22.07 7.01
C TYR A 412 4.51 21.59 7.87
N PRO A 413 4.94 22.37 8.87
CA PRO A 413 5.82 21.85 9.91
C PRO A 413 5.16 20.59 10.52
N PRO A 414 5.93 19.52 10.81
CA PRO A 414 5.37 18.28 11.35
C PRO A 414 4.48 18.51 12.58
N GLU A 415 4.75 19.56 13.35
CA GLU A 415 4.15 19.90 14.65
C GLU A 415 2.98 20.89 14.55
N ALA A 416 2.60 21.30 13.34
CA ALA A 416 1.44 22.15 13.09
C ALA A 416 0.16 21.49 13.62
N PRO A 417 -0.70 22.22 14.38
CA PRO A 417 -1.90 21.63 14.98
C PRO A 417 -2.81 20.93 13.96
N GLU A 418 -2.98 21.52 12.78
CA GLU A 418 -3.80 21.03 11.68
C GLU A 418 -3.26 19.69 11.14
N LEU A 419 -1.94 19.58 11.04
CA LEU A 419 -1.26 18.36 10.62
C LEU A 419 -1.31 17.27 11.71
N GLN A 420 -1.23 17.66 12.98
CA GLN A 420 -1.40 16.73 14.11
C GLN A 420 -2.84 16.19 14.19
N ILE A 421 -3.84 17.02 13.88
CA ILE A 421 -5.24 16.58 13.70
C ILE A 421 -5.33 15.60 12.52
N ARG A 422 -4.67 15.88 11.40
CA ARG A 422 -4.61 14.96 10.25
C ARG A 422 -4.00 13.61 10.62
N LYS A 423 -2.87 13.58 11.33
CA LYS A 423 -2.25 12.34 11.83
C LYS A 423 -3.22 11.55 12.69
N MET A 424 -3.88 12.21 13.65
CA MET A 424 -4.84 11.53 14.52
C MET A 424 -6.02 10.95 13.73
N ALA A 425 -6.50 11.67 12.72
CA ALA A 425 -7.55 11.21 11.82
C ALA A 425 -7.13 9.95 11.06
N ASP A 426 -5.93 9.93 10.49
CA ASP A 426 -5.39 8.79 9.75
C ASP A 426 -5.23 7.55 10.64
N LEU A 427 -4.75 7.69 11.89
CA LEU A 427 -4.73 6.57 12.84
C LEU A 427 -6.13 6.05 13.17
N CYS A 428 -7.09 6.95 13.44
CA CYS A 428 -8.47 6.58 13.72
C CYS A 428 -9.10 5.84 12.53
N PHE A 429 -8.82 6.27 11.30
CA PHE A 429 -9.30 5.63 10.09
C PHE A 429 -8.78 4.19 9.97
N LEU A 430 -7.46 3.99 10.16
CA LEU A 430 -6.80 2.69 10.05
C LEU A 430 -7.27 1.66 11.09
N VAL A 431 -7.82 2.13 12.22
CA VAL A 431 -8.43 1.29 13.27
C VAL A 431 -9.97 1.36 13.28
N GLN A 432 -10.57 1.77 12.16
CA GLN A 432 -12.02 1.75 11.93
C GLN A 432 -12.84 2.64 12.86
N HIS A 433 -12.21 3.61 13.54
CA HIS A 433 -12.89 4.61 14.33
C HIS A 433 -13.35 5.79 13.45
N TYR A 434 -14.22 5.49 12.48
CA TYR A 434 -14.59 6.41 11.39
C TYR A 434 -15.32 7.68 11.84
N GLU A 435 -16.03 7.64 12.98
CA GLU A 435 -16.69 8.82 13.55
C GLU A 435 -15.69 9.89 13.99
N LEU A 436 -14.67 9.47 14.75
CA LEU A 436 -13.61 10.38 15.19
C LEU A 436 -12.72 10.79 14.00
N ALA A 437 -12.42 9.85 13.09
CA ALA A 437 -11.67 10.15 11.87
C ALA A 437 -12.35 11.25 11.03
N TYR A 438 -13.65 11.12 10.75
CA TYR A 438 -14.44 12.14 10.05
C TYR A 438 -14.33 13.50 10.75
N SER A 439 -14.53 13.53 12.08
CA SER A 439 -14.57 14.78 12.83
C SER A 439 -13.22 15.51 12.77
N CYS A 440 -12.12 14.75 12.81
CA CYS A 440 -10.77 15.28 12.65
C CYS A 440 -10.52 15.77 11.22
N TYR A 441 -10.84 14.97 10.19
CA TYR A 441 -10.67 15.38 8.79
C TYR A 441 -11.50 16.62 8.44
N HIS A 442 -12.75 16.67 8.90
CA HIS A 442 -13.65 17.80 8.66
C HIS A 442 -13.10 19.10 9.26
N THR A 443 -12.48 19.00 10.44
CA THR A 443 -11.79 20.11 11.08
C THR A 443 -10.56 20.52 10.28
N ALA A 444 -9.61 19.60 10.07
CA ALA A 444 -8.33 19.89 9.42
C ALA A 444 -8.51 20.49 8.02
N LYS A 445 -9.51 20.01 7.27
CA LYS A 445 -9.87 20.57 5.96
C LYS A 445 -10.10 22.09 6.01
N LYS A 446 -10.85 22.58 7.00
CA LYS A 446 -11.21 24.00 7.09
C LYS A 446 -9.95 24.86 7.21
N ASP A 447 -9.02 24.42 8.04
CA ASP A 447 -7.78 25.14 8.29
C ASP A 447 -6.84 25.06 7.06
N PHE A 448 -6.72 23.90 6.43
CA PHE A 448 -5.95 23.76 5.17
C PHE A 448 -6.51 24.63 4.03
N LEU A 449 -7.83 24.76 3.91
CA LEU A 449 -8.44 25.65 2.93
C LEU A 449 -8.18 27.13 3.25
N SER A 450 -8.22 27.50 4.53
CA SER A 450 -7.90 28.86 4.99
C SER A 450 -6.46 29.23 4.62
N ASP A 451 -5.53 28.30 4.75
CA ASP A 451 -4.10 28.50 4.47
C ASP A 451 -3.73 28.31 3.00
N GLN A 452 -4.71 28.04 2.11
CA GLN A 452 -4.47 27.71 0.69
C GLN A 452 -3.52 26.51 0.49
N ALA A 453 -3.49 25.58 1.44
CA ALA A 453 -2.74 24.34 1.38
C ALA A 453 -3.51 23.26 0.62
N LEU A 454 -3.69 23.46 -0.69
CA LEU A 454 -4.68 22.76 -1.50
C LEU A 454 -4.51 21.23 -1.53
N LEU A 455 -3.27 20.73 -1.52
CA LEU A 455 -2.99 19.29 -1.47
C LEU A 455 -3.47 18.65 -0.15
N TYR A 456 -3.21 19.32 0.97
CA TYR A 456 -3.67 18.88 2.30
C TYR A 456 -5.19 18.97 2.42
N ALA A 457 -5.78 20.04 1.89
CA ALA A 457 -7.23 20.23 1.86
C ALA A 457 -7.93 19.13 1.03
N ALA A 458 -7.39 18.77 -0.13
CA ALA A 458 -7.92 17.71 -0.99
C ALA A 458 -7.89 16.35 -0.27
N GLY A 459 -6.78 15.99 0.37
CA GLY A 459 -6.70 14.74 1.13
C GLY A 459 -7.62 14.71 2.35
N ALA A 460 -7.83 15.84 3.01
CA ALA A 460 -8.80 15.97 4.11
C ALA A 460 -10.26 15.87 3.63
N LEU A 461 -10.57 16.44 2.47
CA LEU A 461 -11.88 16.29 1.80
C LEU A 461 -12.18 14.83 1.45
N GLU A 462 -11.25 14.18 0.74
CA GLU A 462 -11.35 12.79 0.31
C GLU A 462 -11.64 11.87 1.50
N MET A 463 -10.77 11.90 2.52
CA MET A 463 -10.90 11.00 3.66
C MET A 463 -12.05 11.36 4.61
N ALA A 464 -12.49 12.63 4.64
CA ALA A 464 -13.74 12.98 5.32
C ALA A 464 -14.95 12.32 4.62
N ALA A 465 -15.01 12.35 3.29
CA ALA A 465 -16.10 11.73 2.53
C ALA A 465 -16.12 10.20 2.70
N VAL A 466 -14.95 9.55 2.59
CA VAL A 466 -14.79 8.11 2.80
C VAL A 466 -15.18 7.72 4.24
N SER A 467 -14.73 8.47 5.24
CA SER A 467 -15.08 8.21 6.65
C SER A 467 -16.58 8.36 6.90
N ALA A 468 -17.24 9.35 6.29
CA ALA A 468 -18.69 9.53 6.41
C ALA A 468 -19.47 8.34 5.85
N PHE A 469 -19.04 7.80 4.70
CA PHE A 469 -19.64 6.61 4.11
C PHE A 469 -19.46 5.37 5.00
N LEU A 470 -18.25 5.15 5.52
CA LEU A 470 -17.90 3.96 6.32
C LEU A 470 -18.54 3.92 7.72
N GLN A 471 -19.11 5.01 8.21
CA GLN A 471 -19.83 5.03 9.49
C GLN A 471 -21.12 4.18 9.48
N GLY A 472 -21.60 3.73 8.32
CA GLY A 472 -22.65 2.71 8.20
C GLY A 472 -23.98 3.09 8.86
N GLY A 473 -24.91 3.71 8.11
CA GLY A 473 -26.23 4.06 8.64
C GLY A 473 -26.22 5.19 9.69
N GLY A 474 -25.11 5.93 9.81
CA GLY A 474 -25.01 7.11 10.67
C GLY A 474 -25.87 8.28 10.21
N ALA A 475 -26.08 9.26 11.08
CA ALA A 475 -26.92 10.45 10.83
C ALA A 475 -26.45 11.35 9.67
N ARG A 476 -25.25 11.12 9.11
CA ARG A 476 -24.65 11.99 8.08
C ARG A 476 -24.70 11.31 6.70
N PRO A 477 -25.34 11.93 5.70
CA PRO A 477 -25.27 11.44 4.34
C PRO A 477 -23.84 11.58 3.79
N TYR A 478 -23.50 10.71 2.84
CA TYR A 478 -22.25 10.78 2.10
C TYR A 478 -22.10 12.14 1.38
N PRO A 479 -21.05 12.94 1.67
CA PRO A 479 -20.88 14.25 1.08
C PRO A 479 -20.19 14.18 -0.28
N ALA A 480 -20.92 13.80 -1.34
CA ALA A 480 -20.36 13.64 -2.70
C ALA A 480 -19.54 14.87 -3.17
N HIS A 481 -20.05 16.09 -2.91
CA HIS A 481 -19.36 17.35 -3.22
C HIS A 481 -17.94 17.47 -2.61
N TYR A 482 -17.63 16.75 -1.53
CA TYR A 482 -16.26 16.71 -1.01
C TYR A 482 -15.32 15.94 -1.93
N MET A 483 -15.76 14.81 -2.50
CA MET A 483 -14.97 14.06 -3.48
C MET A 483 -14.80 14.88 -4.76
N ASP A 484 -15.86 15.49 -5.27
CA ASP A 484 -15.78 16.32 -6.49
C ASP A 484 -14.77 17.45 -6.33
N THR A 485 -14.82 18.14 -5.18
CA THR A 485 -13.85 19.19 -4.84
C THR A 485 -12.44 18.60 -4.70
N ALA A 486 -12.28 17.43 -4.06
CA ALA A 486 -10.96 16.81 -3.90
C ALA A 486 -10.35 16.42 -5.25
N ILE A 487 -11.14 15.81 -6.15
CA ILE A 487 -10.73 15.45 -7.51
C ILE A 487 -10.28 16.70 -8.28
N GLN A 488 -11.10 17.76 -8.27
CA GLN A 488 -10.77 19.03 -8.92
C GLN A 488 -9.46 19.61 -8.37
N LYS A 489 -9.29 19.62 -7.04
CA LYS A 489 -8.07 20.13 -6.41
C LYS A 489 -6.84 19.30 -6.73
N TYR A 490 -6.95 17.98 -6.72
CA TYR A 490 -5.83 17.12 -7.09
C TYR A 490 -5.44 17.33 -8.56
N ARG A 491 -6.42 17.39 -9.47
CA ARG A 491 -6.20 17.52 -10.91
C ARG A 491 -5.72 18.92 -11.32
N ASP A 492 -6.48 19.95 -10.96
CA ASP A 492 -6.37 21.29 -11.56
C ASP A 492 -5.39 22.17 -10.77
N ASP A 493 -5.52 22.17 -9.44
CA ASP A 493 -4.67 22.97 -8.55
C ASP A 493 -3.32 22.30 -8.29
N CYS A 494 -3.34 21.01 -7.93
CA CYS A 494 -2.14 20.28 -7.48
C CYS A 494 -1.41 19.54 -8.60
N ARG A 495 -2.06 19.34 -9.75
CA ARG A 495 -1.54 18.55 -10.89
C ARG A 495 -1.04 17.15 -10.49
N ASN A 496 -1.69 16.54 -9.50
CA ASN A 496 -1.40 15.19 -9.03
C ASN A 496 -2.47 14.22 -9.54
N MET A 497 -2.24 13.68 -10.74
CA MET A 497 -3.18 12.78 -11.40
C MET A 497 -3.34 11.45 -10.67
N VAL A 498 -2.30 10.98 -9.97
CA VAL A 498 -2.35 9.72 -9.21
C VAL A 498 -3.35 9.82 -8.06
N LEU A 499 -3.34 10.93 -7.31
CA LEU A 499 -4.31 11.16 -6.23
C LEU A 499 -5.71 11.49 -6.77
N ALA A 500 -5.80 12.21 -7.89
CA ALA A 500 -7.08 12.45 -8.56
C ALA A 500 -7.74 11.13 -9.01
N GLU A 501 -6.97 10.21 -9.59
CA GLU A 501 -7.43 8.89 -10.01
C GLU A 501 -7.83 8.03 -8.81
N ARG A 502 -7.03 7.99 -7.73
CA ARG A 502 -7.44 7.35 -6.47
C ARG A 502 -8.79 7.86 -6.02
N CYS A 503 -8.92 9.18 -5.88
CA CYS A 503 -10.14 9.80 -5.36
C CYS A 503 -11.35 9.48 -6.25
N ALA A 504 -11.18 9.51 -7.58
CA ALA A 504 -12.21 9.13 -8.53
C ALA A 504 -12.61 7.65 -8.42
N LEU A 505 -11.65 6.73 -8.29
CA LEU A 505 -11.92 5.29 -8.11
C LEU A 505 -12.72 5.01 -6.83
N LEU A 506 -12.36 5.66 -5.72
CA LEU A 506 -13.09 5.51 -4.45
C LEU A 506 -14.50 6.12 -4.55
N SER A 507 -14.63 7.31 -5.15
CA SER A 507 -15.92 7.99 -5.35
C SER A 507 -16.87 7.16 -6.22
N ALA A 508 -16.36 6.62 -7.33
CA ALA A 508 -17.14 5.79 -8.25
C ALA A 508 -17.71 4.54 -7.57
N GLU A 509 -16.93 3.85 -6.73
CA GLU A 509 -17.41 2.68 -5.98
C GLU A 509 -18.48 3.05 -4.94
N ILE A 510 -18.32 4.18 -4.24
CA ILE A 510 -19.33 4.66 -3.29
C ILE A 510 -20.63 5.05 -4.01
N LEU A 511 -20.56 5.79 -5.12
CA LEU A 511 -21.73 6.20 -5.90
C LEU A 511 -22.44 4.98 -6.51
N LYS A 512 -21.68 4.00 -7.02
CA LYS A 512 -22.22 2.72 -7.51
C LYS A 512 -22.96 1.97 -6.41
N ASN A 513 -22.42 1.94 -5.18
CA ASN A 513 -23.10 1.33 -4.02
C ASN A 513 -24.43 2.00 -3.69
N GLN A 514 -24.54 3.31 -3.91
CA GLN A 514 -25.76 4.10 -3.70
C GLN A 514 -26.75 4.04 -4.88
N GLY A 515 -26.44 3.30 -5.95
CA GLY A 515 -27.26 3.24 -7.17
C GLY A 515 -27.17 4.48 -8.06
N LYS A 516 -26.21 5.37 -7.81
CA LYS A 516 -25.99 6.62 -8.56
C LYS A 516 -25.04 6.41 -9.75
N TYR A 517 -25.42 5.53 -10.67
CA TYR A 517 -24.55 5.11 -11.78
C TYR A 517 -24.20 6.24 -12.75
N SER A 518 -25.13 7.17 -13.03
CA SER A 518 -24.86 8.33 -13.89
C SER A 518 -23.81 9.25 -13.29
N GLU A 519 -23.94 9.60 -12.01
CA GLU A 519 -22.95 10.41 -11.27
C GLU A 519 -21.59 9.71 -11.24
N ALA A 520 -21.56 8.38 -11.05
CA ALA A 520 -20.32 7.60 -11.07
C ALA A 520 -19.60 7.64 -12.43
N CYS A 521 -20.34 7.66 -13.55
CA CYS A 521 -19.78 7.77 -14.89
C CYS A 521 -19.26 9.19 -15.21
N HIS A 522 -19.86 10.23 -14.62
CA HIS A 522 -19.49 11.63 -14.87
C HIS A 522 -18.38 12.17 -13.96
N ALA A 523 -17.91 11.35 -13.01
CA ALA A 523 -16.86 11.70 -12.05
C ALA A 523 -15.54 12.29 -12.64
N PRO A 524 -15.21 12.18 -13.95
CA PRO A 524 -14.09 12.91 -14.52
C PRO A 524 -14.43 14.09 -15.47
N HIS A 525 -15.69 14.40 -15.79
CA HIS A 525 -16.04 15.25 -16.96
C HIS A 525 -16.94 16.49 -16.72
N GLN A 526 -17.10 16.99 -15.50
CA GLN A 526 -17.64 18.35 -15.35
C GLN A 526 -16.52 19.36 -15.59
N ASP A 527 -16.35 19.75 -16.85
CA ASP A 527 -16.02 21.10 -17.33
C ASP A 527 -15.68 21.02 -18.83
N ASP A 528 -16.74 21.07 -19.65
CA ASP A 528 -16.71 21.58 -21.02
C ASP A 528 -18.18 21.83 -21.43
N GLN A 529 -18.69 23.01 -21.08
CA GLN A 529 -19.86 23.65 -21.71
C GLN A 529 -19.55 25.12 -21.99
#